data_AF-A0A7S1VFR0-F1
#
_entry.id   AF-A0A7S1VFR0-F1
#
_cell.length_a   1.000
_cell.length_b   1.000
_cell.length_c   1.000
_cell.angle_alpha   90.00
_cell.angle_beta   90.00
_cell.angle_gamma   90.00
#
_symmetry.space_group_name_H-M   'P 1'
#
loop_
_entity.id
_entity.type
_entity.pdbx_description
1 polymer ?
#
loop_
_entity_poly.entity_id
_entity_poly.type
_entity_poly.pdbx_seq_one_letter_code
_entity_poly.pdbx_strand_id
1 'polypeptide(L)'
;SARDFAASFFPAFRAALEAGVSSGVMCSYDGENGHASCANGPLLAHVRRWHADALVMSDCAAISNLMYPPVSASTNVSAAAYALGNGTDIEAGSDWYVRLLPTALADGLLDAAAVRQSAARRMRLLLTTGLFDDPATVAWTSIPPSVIGSEEHAAVALSATLQSLVLLRNEAGALPLDASAPLRLAVLGPHSDSQHGLLSSYYGDEVCYNPAQASGPLDFSCILTLSTALRNLDTRWTVANATGVDINSTRTSGISTALELAKGADRVLLAIGLNRSIEREGHDRT
;
A
#
# COMPACT_ATOMS: atom_id res chain seq x y z
N SER A 1 20.40 -8.12 -13.60
CA SER A 1 20.95 -8.13 -14.99
C SER A 1 19.86 -7.82 -16.00
N ALA A 2 20.16 -7.61 -17.29
CA ALA A 2 19.13 -7.43 -18.32
C ALA A 2 18.16 -8.63 -18.41
N ARG A 3 18.65 -9.86 -18.16
CA ARG A 3 17.84 -11.07 -18.10
C ARG A 3 16.81 -11.01 -16.98
N ASP A 4 17.21 -10.60 -15.77
CA ASP A 4 16.30 -10.55 -14.61
C ASP A 4 15.25 -9.45 -14.78
N PHE A 5 15.63 -8.31 -15.36
CA PHE A 5 14.68 -7.27 -15.74
C PHE A 5 13.61 -7.80 -16.69
N ALA A 6 14.02 -8.48 -17.76
CA ALA A 6 13.06 -9.04 -18.73
C ALA A 6 12.19 -10.16 -18.14
N ALA A 7 12.75 -11.02 -17.28
CA ALA A 7 12.07 -12.21 -16.77
C ALA A 7 11.20 -11.96 -15.54
N SER A 8 11.59 -11.02 -14.67
CA SER A 8 10.99 -10.87 -13.34
C SER A 8 10.43 -9.47 -13.08
N PHE A 9 11.15 -8.41 -13.43
CA PHE A 9 10.76 -7.04 -13.02
C PHE A 9 9.84 -6.35 -14.04
N PHE A 10 10.16 -6.39 -15.33
CA PHE A 10 9.39 -5.73 -16.39
C PHE A 10 8.01 -6.31 -16.72
N PRO A 11 7.74 -7.62 -16.61
CA PRO A 11 6.47 -8.18 -17.09
C PRO A 11 5.23 -7.47 -16.54
N ALA A 12 5.21 -7.13 -15.24
CA ALA A 12 4.06 -6.47 -14.62
C ALA A 12 3.87 -5.03 -15.13
N PHE A 13 4.93 -4.21 -15.15
CA PHE A 13 4.88 -2.84 -15.67
C PHE A 13 4.47 -2.80 -17.14
N ARG A 14 5.08 -3.68 -17.95
CA ARG A 14 4.77 -3.80 -19.37
C ARG A 14 3.30 -4.14 -19.59
N ALA A 15 2.79 -5.15 -18.89
CA ALA A 15 1.39 -5.56 -19.03
C ALA A 15 0.42 -4.42 -18.69
N ALA A 16 0.65 -3.69 -17.59
CA ALA A 16 -0.21 -2.58 -17.18
C ALA A 16 -0.18 -1.41 -18.20
N LEU A 17 1.01 -1.07 -18.71
CA LEU A 17 1.19 0.05 -19.64
C LEU A 17 0.70 -0.28 -21.06
N GLU A 18 1.02 -1.46 -21.60
CA GLU A 18 0.56 -1.88 -22.93
C GLU A 18 -0.96 -2.09 -22.97
N ALA A 19 -1.57 -2.50 -21.86
CA ALA A 19 -3.04 -2.62 -21.77
C ALA A 19 -3.75 -1.26 -21.60
N GLY A 20 -3.02 -0.17 -21.37
CA GLY A 20 -3.60 1.16 -21.15
C GLY A 20 -4.38 1.31 -19.85
N VAL A 21 -4.19 0.39 -18.88
CA VAL A 21 -4.85 0.46 -17.56
C VAL A 21 -4.09 1.34 -16.56
N SER A 22 -2.87 1.77 -16.91
CA SER A 22 -2.09 2.75 -16.17
C SER A 22 -1.64 3.89 -17.08
N SER A 23 -1.77 5.13 -16.59
CA SER A 23 -1.27 6.32 -17.26
C SER A 23 0.21 6.58 -16.99
N GLY A 24 0.89 5.76 -16.19
CA GLY A 24 2.25 6.04 -15.74
C GLY A 24 2.86 5.01 -14.80
N VAL A 25 4.01 5.35 -14.23
CA VAL A 25 4.75 4.56 -13.23
C VAL A 25 5.37 5.47 -12.17
N MET A 26 5.71 4.87 -11.03
CA MET A 26 6.58 5.49 -10.04
C MET A 26 7.99 4.91 -10.16
N CYS A 27 9.03 5.75 -10.23
CA CYS A 27 10.41 5.31 -10.16
C CYS A 27 10.85 5.16 -8.69
N SER A 28 11.59 4.09 -8.40
CA SER A 28 11.95 3.69 -7.02
C SER A 28 13.14 4.46 -6.45
N TYR A 29 13.39 4.23 -5.16
CA TYR A 29 14.53 4.79 -4.41
C TYR A 29 15.89 4.24 -4.84
N ASP A 30 15.93 2.98 -5.24
CA ASP A 30 17.18 2.25 -5.43
C ASP A 30 17.88 2.61 -6.74
N GLY A 31 19.08 2.07 -6.91
CA GLY A 31 19.86 2.24 -8.12
C GLY A 31 20.22 0.91 -8.75
N GLU A 32 19.91 0.76 -10.03
CA GLU A 32 20.12 -0.46 -10.77
C GLU A 32 21.26 -0.30 -11.76
N ASN A 33 22.26 -1.19 -11.64
CA ASN A 33 23.47 -1.15 -12.45
C ASN A 33 24.20 0.21 -12.40
N GLY A 34 24.21 0.87 -11.23
CA GLY A 34 24.95 2.12 -11.00
C GLY A 34 24.17 3.41 -11.28
N HIS A 35 22.87 3.32 -11.62
CA HIS A 35 22.03 4.48 -11.90
C HIS A 35 20.79 4.46 -11.02
N ALA A 36 20.45 5.58 -10.36
CA ALA A 36 19.20 5.71 -9.62
C ALA A 36 18.01 5.56 -10.57
N SER A 37 16.99 4.82 -10.14
CA SER A 37 15.82 4.51 -10.94
C SER A 37 15.18 5.75 -11.57
N CYS A 38 15.04 6.83 -10.79
CA CYS A 38 14.48 8.12 -11.23
C CYS A 38 15.38 8.97 -12.16
N ALA A 39 16.59 8.52 -12.45
CA ALA A 39 17.47 9.14 -13.46
C ALA A 39 18.08 8.09 -14.41
N ASN A 40 17.49 6.90 -14.48
CA ASN A 40 17.97 5.80 -15.31
C ASN A 40 17.33 5.88 -16.70
N GLY A 41 17.94 6.65 -17.61
CA GLY A 41 17.43 6.87 -18.97
C GLY A 41 17.09 5.56 -19.73
N PRO A 42 17.95 4.52 -19.75
CA PRO A 42 17.63 3.23 -20.36
C PRO A 42 16.38 2.56 -19.76
N LEU A 43 16.23 2.60 -18.43
CA LEU A 43 15.07 2.07 -17.72
C LEU A 43 13.79 2.83 -18.10
N LEU A 44 13.80 4.16 -17.98
CA LEU A 44 12.64 5.00 -18.29
C LEU A 44 12.30 4.98 -19.78
N ALA A 45 13.26 4.72 -20.66
CA ALA A 45 12.99 4.47 -22.08
C ALA A 45 12.19 3.19 -22.33
N HIS A 46 12.29 2.14 -21.49
CA HIS A 46 11.41 0.97 -21.59
C HIS A 46 9.95 1.35 -21.32
N VAL A 47 9.70 2.12 -20.26
CA VAL A 47 8.37 2.63 -19.90
C VAL A 47 7.75 3.36 -21.10
N ARG A 48 8.53 4.24 -21.74
CA ARG A 48 8.08 5.01 -22.92
C ARG A 48 7.94 4.21 -24.19
N ARG A 49 8.60 3.06 -24.31
CA ARG A 49 8.36 2.13 -25.43
C ARG A 49 7.03 1.39 -25.30
N TRP A 50 6.62 1.08 -24.08
CA TRP A 50 5.34 0.41 -23.83
C TRP A 50 4.16 1.36 -23.90
N HIS A 51 4.35 2.60 -23.45
CA HIS A 51 3.34 3.64 -23.56
C HIS A 51 3.99 5.03 -23.67
N ALA A 52 3.91 5.63 -24.86
CA ALA A 52 4.67 6.84 -25.21
C ALA A 52 4.42 8.02 -24.24
N ASP A 53 3.19 8.18 -23.77
CA ASP A 53 2.78 9.25 -22.86
C ASP A 53 2.82 8.87 -21.37
N ALA A 54 3.31 7.67 -21.00
CA ALA A 54 3.29 7.16 -19.61
C ALA A 54 4.00 8.03 -18.57
N LEU A 55 3.27 8.80 -17.77
CA LEU A 55 3.84 9.72 -16.78
C LEU A 55 4.77 9.01 -15.79
N VAL A 56 5.94 9.58 -15.52
CA VAL A 56 6.87 9.04 -14.50
C VAL A 56 6.86 9.98 -13.30
N MET A 57 6.49 9.45 -12.14
CA MET A 57 6.56 10.16 -10.86
C MET A 57 7.70 9.59 -10.01
N SER A 58 8.41 10.42 -9.27
CA SER A 58 9.35 9.91 -8.27
C SER A 58 8.62 9.31 -7.08
N ASP A 59 9.22 8.32 -6.44
CA ASP A 59 8.90 8.08 -5.03
C ASP A 59 9.27 9.33 -4.20
N CYS A 60 8.69 9.46 -3.01
CA CYS A 60 8.81 10.65 -2.17
C CYS A 60 10.28 10.91 -1.80
N ALA A 61 10.84 12.03 -2.25
CA ALA A 61 12.24 12.41 -2.07
C ALA A 61 13.27 11.56 -2.85
N ALA A 62 12.85 10.64 -3.74
CA ALA A 62 13.78 9.83 -4.54
C ALA A 62 14.72 10.67 -5.41
N ILE A 63 14.29 11.85 -5.87
CA ILE A 63 15.14 12.80 -6.60
C ILE A 63 16.27 13.33 -5.71
N SER A 64 15.98 13.63 -4.43
CA SER A 64 17.00 14.08 -3.50
C SER A 64 18.00 12.98 -3.14
N ASN A 65 17.56 11.71 -3.18
CA ASN A 65 18.40 10.56 -2.89
C ASN A 65 19.53 10.36 -3.92
N LEU A 66 19.44 10.96 -5.11
CA LEU A 66 20.53 10.97 -6.09
C LEU A 66 21.83 11.59 -5.54
N MET A 67 21.75 12.39 -4.49
CA MET A 67 22.93 12.95 -3.81
C MET A 67 23.75 11.88 -3.05
N TYR A 68 23.18 10.71 -2.81
CA TYR A 68 23.81 9.62 -2.06
C TYR A 68 24.18 8.46 -3.01
N PRO A 69 25.03 7.52 -2.55
CA PRO A 69 25.31 6.31 -3.31
C PRO A 69 24.02 5.55 -3.69
N PRO A 70 23.97 4.93 -4.88
CA PRO A 70 25.09 4.68 -5.78
C PRO A 70 25.37 5.78 -6.82
N VAL A 71 24.57 6.83 -6.91
CA VAL A 71 24.74 7.88 -7.95
C VAL A 71 25.68 8.99 -7.51
N SER A 72 25.48 9.54 -6.32
CA SER A 72 26.28 10.65 -5.78
C SER A 72 26.42 11.83 -6.74
N ALA A 73 25.29 12.41 -7.15
CA ALA A 73 25.23 13.62 -7.97
C ALA A 73 26.06 14.76 -7.34
N SER A 74 26.68 15.59 -8.19
CA SER A 74 27.64 16.61 -7.73
C SER A 74 26.98 17.77 -6.97
N THR A 75 25.74 18.11 -7.34
CA THR A 75 24.93 19.14 -6.70
C THR A 75 23.44 18.80 -6.75
N ASN A 76 22.65 19.37 -5.86
CA ASN A 76 21.19 19.24 -5.88
C ASN A 76 20.58 19.71 -7.22
N VAL A 77 21.16 20.76 -7.82
CA VAL A 77 20.75 21.27 -9.14
C VAL A 77 20.97 20.20 -10.21
N SER A 78 22.15 19.56 -10.22
CA SER A 78 22.44 18.47 -11.15
C SER A 78 21.55 17.25 -10.94
N ALA A 79 21.21 16.90 -9.69
CA ALA A 79 20.29 15.81 -9.39
C ALA A 79 18.89 16.06 -9.96
N ALA A 80 18.33 17.26 -9.73
CA ALA A 80 17.03 17.64 -10.29
C ALA A 80 17.06 17.66 -11.83
N ALA A 81 18.12 18.21 -12.43
CA ALA A 81 18.31 18.24 -13.87
C ALA A 81 18.40 16.83 -14.47
N TYR A 82 19.17 15.94 -13.86
CA TYR A 82 19.32 14.55 -14.31
C TYR A 82 18.03 13.76 -14.21
N ALA A 83 17.26 13.91 -13.13
CA ALA A 83 15.99 13.21 -13.00
C ALA A 83 14.99 13.64 -14.09
N LEU A 84 14.79 14.94 -14.29
CA LEU A 84 13.85 15.42 -15.31
C LEU A 84 14.36 15.10 -16.73
N GLY A 85 15.64 15.37 -16.98
CA GLY A 85 16.27 15.14 -18.28
C GLY A 85 16.24 13.68 -18.72
N ASN A 86 16.24 12.72 -17.78
CA ASN A 86 16.11 11.29 -18.09
C ASN A 86 14.66 10.78 -18.08
N GLY A 87 13.67 11.63 -17.80
CA GLY A 87 12.26 11.33 -18.04
C GLY A 87 11.38 11.17 -16.80
N THR A 88 11.85 11.57 -15.61
CA THR A 88 10.98 11.72 -14.43
C THR A 88 10.21 13.03 -14.55
N ASP A 89 8.89 12.95 -14.68
CA ASP A 89 8.04 14.12 -14.99
C ASP A 89 7.60 14.87 -13.72
N ILE A 90 7.32 14.13 -12.65
CA ILE A 90 6.78 14.65 -11.40
C ILE A 90 7.69 14.28 -10.25
N GLU A 91 8.03 15.27 -9.44
CA GLU A 91 8.65 15.09 -8.14
C GLU A 91 7.57 14.91 -7.07
N ALA A 92 7.70 13.86 -6.26
CA ALA A 92 6.92 13.66 -5.05
C ALA A 92 7.76 13.94 -3.80
N GLY A 93 7.14 14.51 -2.77
CA GLY A 93 7.74 14.67 -1.43
C GLY A 93 8.73 15.83 -1.24
N SER A 94 9.09 16.55 -2.31
CA SER A 94 9.94 17.74 -2.26
C SER A 94 9.53 18.79 -3.29
N ASP A 95 10.27 19.88 -3.37
CA ASP A 95 10.05 21.04 -4.23
C ASP A 95 11.31 21.40 -5.06
N TRP A 96 12.24 20.45 -5.25
CA TRP A 96 13.47 20.71 -5.98
C TRP A 96 13.22 21.04 -7.45
N TYR A 97 12.20 20.46 -8.09
CA TYR A 97 11.87 20.82 -9.45
C TYR A 97 11.49 22.29 -9.56
N VAL A 98 10.66 22.77 -8.63
CA VAL A 98 10.25 24.18 -8.58
C VAL A 98 11.43 25.09 -8.28
N ARG A 99 12.27 24.73 -7.29
CA ARG A 99 13.35 25.61 -6.82
C ARG A 99 14.63 25.57 -7.66
N LEU A 100 14.97 24.41 -8.24
CA LEU A 100 16.32 24.16 -8.79
C LEU A 100 16.35 24.09 -10.32
N LEU A 101 15.26 23.73 -10.99
CA LEU A 101 15.25 23.69 -12.46
C LEU A 101 15.49 25.05 -13.12
N PRO A 102 15.04 26.20 -12.57
CA PRO A 102 15.42 27.50 -13.13
C PRO A 102 16.93 27.70 -13.21
N THR A 103 17.66 27.31 -12.16
CA THR A 103 19.14 27.35 -12.15
C THR A 103 19.72 26.33 -13.12
N ALA A 104 19.19 25.10 -13.15
CA ALA A 104 19.65 24.08 -14.09
C ALA A 104 19.53 24.51 -15.56
N LEU A 105 18.45 25.23 -15.90
CA LEU A 105 18.23 25.80 -17.23
C LEU A 105 19.23 26.93 -17.52
N ALA A 106 19.46 27.82 -16.55
CA ALA A 106 20.42 28.93 -16.69
C ALA A 106 21.86 28.44 -16.86
N ASP A 107 22.23 27.37 -16.16
CA ASP A 107 23.56 26.76 -16.20
C ASP A 107 23.74 25.80 -17.40
N GLY A 108 22.71 25.59 -18.21
CA GLY A 108 22.74 24.69 -19.38
C GLY A 108 22.79 23.20 -19.03
N LEU A 109 22.46 22.83 -17.79
CA LEU A 109 22.39 21.44 -17.32
C LEU A 109 21.11 20.71 -17.79
N LEU A 110 20.12 21.47 -18.26
CA LEU A 110 18.83 20.96 -18.71
C LEU A 110 18.33 21.77 -19.92
N ASP A 111 17.74 21.11 -20.90
CA ASP A 111 17.06 21.77 -22.01
C ASP A 111 15.62 22.14 -21.61
N ALA A 112 15.20 23.37 -21.91
CA ALA A 112 13.82 23.81 -21.78
C ALA A 112 12.83 22.94 -22.56
N ALA A 113 13.26 22.25 -23.62
CA ALA A 113 12.46 21.25 -24.33
C ALA A 113 12.07 20.07 -23.44
N ALA A 114 12.96 19.59 -22.56
CA ALA A 114 12.67 18.50 -21.64
C ALA A 114 11.58 18.91 -20.63
N VAL A 115 11.68 20.12 -20.07
CA VAL A 115 10.65 20.68 -19.17
C VAL A 115 9.29 20.79 -19.86
N ARG A 116 9.27 21.32 -21.09
CA ARG A 116 8.03 21.41 -21.89
C ARG A 116 7.43 20.04 -22.18
N GLN A 117 8.26 19.04 -22.45
CA GLN A 117 7.80 17.68 -22.71
C GLN A 117 7.17 17.05 -21.46
N SER A 118 7.82 17.16 -20.29
CA SER A 118 7.28 16.67 -19.02
C SER A 118 5.97 17.38 -18.65
N ALA A 119 5.92 18.71 -18.80
CA ALA A 119 4.71 19.49 -18.58
C ALA A 119 3.57 19.08 -19.53
N ALA A 120 3.87 18.86 -20.82
CA ALA A 120 2.88 18.42 -21.79
C ALA A 120 2.28 17.06 -21.42
N ARG A 121 3.08 16.09 -20.96
CA ARG A 121 2.59 14.79 -20.50
C ARG A 121 1.67 14.91 -19.29
N ARG A 122 2.07 15.69 -18.28
CA ARG A 122 1.22 15.97 -17.12
C ARG A 122 -0.09 16.64 -17.53
N MET A 123 -0.01 17.67 -18.37
CA MET A 123 -1.21 18.38 -18.82
C MET A 123 -2.15 17.49 -19.62
N ARG A 124 -1.64 16.59 -20.48
CA ARG A 124 -2.47 15.58 -21.16
C ARG A 124 -3.23 14.74 -20.15
N LEU A 125 -2.56 14.23 -19.11
CA LEU A 125 -3.25 13.44 -18.08
C LEU A 125 -4.35 14.26 -17.40
N LEU A 126 -4.05 15.47 -16.94
CA LEU A 126 -5.03 16.34 -16.26
C LEU A 126 -6.23 16.71 -17.16
N LEU A 127 -5.98 16.92 -18.46
CA LEU A 127 -7.05 17.13 -19.44
C LEU A 127 -7.91 15.87 -19.60
N THR A 128 -7.29 14.69 -19.71
CA THR A 128 -8.04 13.42 -19.85
C THR A 128 -8.84 13.04 -18.62
N THR A 129 -8.47 13.51 -17.42
CA THR A 129 -9.27 13.32 -16.21
C THR A 129 -10.45 14.28 -16.10
N GLY A 130 -10.69 15.13 -17.11
CA GLY A 130 -11.74 16.15 -17.08
C GLY A 130 -11.52 17.23 -16.02
N LEU A 131 -10.29 17.41 -15.52
CA LEU A 131 -10.02 18.34 -14.41
C LEU A 131 -10.37 19.80 -14.76
N PHE A 132 -10.29 20.14 -16.04
CA PHE A 132 -10.56 21.49 -16.55
C PHE A 132 -11.93 21.61 -17.23
N ASP A 133 -12.69 20.52 -17.31
CA ASP A 133 -14.01 20.50 -17.91
C ASP A 133 -15.07 21.01 -16.91
N ASP A 134 -16.25 21.39 -17.39
CA ASP A 134 -17.38 21.71 -16.51
C ASP A 134 -17.69 20.48 -15.65
N PRO A 135 -17.65 20.57 -14.30
CA PRO A 135 -17.93 19.45 -13.42
C PRO A 135 -19.26 18.76 -13.76
N ALA A 136 -20.29 19.48 -14.21
CA ALA A 136 -21.58 18.91 -14.58
C ALA A 136 -21.51 17.93 -15.77
N THR A 137 -20.43 17.98 -16.56
CA THR A 137 -20.19 17.11 -17.72
C THR A 137 -19.28 15.92 -17.41
N VAL A 138 -18.68 15.89 -16.23
CA VAL A 138 -17.69 14.90 -15.82
C VAL A 138 -18.35 13.89 -14.88
N ALA A 139 -18.57 12.65 -15.34
CA ALA A 139 -19.41 11.68 -14.63
C ALA A 139 -19.00 11.44 -13.16
N TRP A 140 -17.70 11.37 -12.86
CA TRP A 140 -17.21 11.09 -11.51
C TRP A 140 -17.35 12.24 -10.50
N THR A 141 -17.63 13.47 -10.94
CA THR A 141 -17.86 14.60 -10.01
C THR A 141 -19.22 14.50 -9.31
N SER A 142 -20.14 13.71 -9.86
CA SER A 142 -21.49 13.48 -9.33
C SER A 142 -21.57 12.33 -8.32
N ILE A 143 -20.47 11.61 -8.09
CA ILE A 143 -20.42 10.50 -7.14
C ILE A 143 -20.58 11.05 -5.71
N PRO A 144 -21.66 10.72 -4.99
CA PRO A 144 -21.92 11.30 -3.68
C PRO A 144 -21.08 10.59 -2.60
N PRO A 145 -20.71 11.28 -1.50
CA PRO A 145 -20.01 10.65 -0.37
C PRO A 145 -20.75 9.46 0.25
N SER A 146 -22.07 9.34 0.05
CA SER A 146 -22.86 8.20 0.53
C SER A 146 -22.45 6.85 -0.06
N VAL A 147 -21.66 6.81 -1.13
CA VAL A 147 -21.13 5.54 -1.66
C VAL A 147 -19.92 5.03 -0.87
N ILE A 148 -19.25 5.89 -0.09
CA ILE A 148 -18.08 5.53 0.69
C ILE A 148 -18.52 4.56 1.79
N GLY A 149 -17.93 3.35 1.80
CA GLY A 149 -18.33 2.29 2.73
C GLY A 149 -19.72 1.72 2.52
N SER A 150 -20.32 1.87 1.33
CA SER A 150 -21.60 1.26 0.95
C SER A 150 -21.62 -0.27 1.12
N GLU A 151 -22.82 -0.85 1.18
CA GLU A 151 -22.99 -2.31 1.29
C GLU A 151 -22.32 -3.06 0.12
N GLU A 152 -22.36 -2.48 -1.09
CA GLU A 152 -21.70 -3.02 -2.27
C GLU A 152 -20.17 -3.05 -2.10
N HIS A 153 -19.56 -1.98 -1.59
CA HIS A 153 -18.12 -1.95 -1.30
C HIS A 153 -17.74 -2.95 -0.20
N ALA A 154 -18.56 -3.05 0.86
CA ALA A 154 -18.36 -4.02 1.93
C ALA A 154 -18.45 -5.46 1.41
N ALA A 155 -19.37 -5.75 0.48
CA ALA A 155 -19.51 -7.07 -0.14
C ALA A 155 -18.30 -7.43 -1.01
N VAL A 156 -17.74 -6.47 -1.77
CA VAL A 156 -16.50 -6.68 -2.54
C VAL A 156 -15.33 -6.95 -1.61
N ALA A 157 -15.16 -6.17 -0.54
CA ALA A 157 -14.10 -6.38 0.45
C ALA A 157 -14.21 -7.73 1.15
N LEU A 158 -15.42 -8.16 1.51
CA LEU A 158 -15.68 -9.48 2.08
C LEU A 158 -15.34 -10.59 1.10
N SER A 159 -15.79 -10.49 -0.16
CA SER A 159 -15.51 -11.47 -1.21
C SER A 159 -14.00 -11.61 -1.46
N ALA A 160 -13.28 -10.49 -1.56
CA ALA A 160 -11.83 -10.49 -1.71
C ALA A 160 -11.13 -11.14 -0.51
N THR A 161 -11.56 -10.82 0.71
CA THR A 161 -11.04 -11.42 1.95
C THR A 161 -11.25 -12.93 1.96
N LEU A 162 -12.46 -13.41 1.69
CA LEU A 162 -12.79 -14.84 1.70
C LEU A 162 -11.98 -15.64 0.68
N GLN A 163 -11.69 -15.05 -0.49
CA GLN A 163 -10.86 -15.68 -1.53
C GLN A 163 -9.35 -15.58 -1.25
N SER A 164 -8.93 -14.70 -0.34
CA SER A 164 -7.52 -14.47 0.01
C SER A 164 -7.03 -15.34 1.17
N LEU A 165 -7.94 -15.96 1.93
CA LEU A 165 -7.59 -16.85 3.04
C LEU A 165 -7.09 -18.21 2.52
N VAL A 166 -5.94 -18.67 3.02
CA VAL A 166 -5.32 -19.93 2.59
C VAL A 166 -5.33 -20.94 3.73
N LEU A 167 -6.04 -22.05 3.56
CA LEU A 167 -6.01 -23.19 4.47
C LEU A 167 -4.77 -24.06 4.17
N LEU A 168 -3.72 -23.93 4.98
CA LEU A 168 -2.48 -24.68 4.79
C LEU A 168 -2.55 -26.13 5.31
N ARG A 169 -3.31 -26.36 6.38
CA ARG A 169 -3.42 -27.65 7.05
C ARG A 169 -4.78 -27.82 7.69
N ASN A 170 -5.40 -28.98 7.49
CA ASN A 170 -6.63 -29.37 8.18
C ASN A 170 -6.53 -30.84 8.55
N GLU A 171 -6.57 -31.13 9.84
CA GLU A 171 -6.36 -32.48 10.38
C GLU A 171 -7.49 -32.89 11.28
N ALA A 172 -7.75 -34.20 11.35
CA ALA A 172 -8.76 -34.79 12.22
C ALA A 172 -10.17 -34.16 12.10
N GLY A 173 -10.49 -33.58 10.93
CA GLY A 173 -11.75 -32.88 10.70
C GLY A 173 -11.95 -31.66 11.61
N ALA A 174 -10.86 -31.00 12.01
CA ALA A 174 -10.92 -29.84 12.89
C ALA A 174 -11.69 -28.65 12.30
N LEU A 175 -11.65 -28.49 10.98
CA LEU A 175 -12.41 -27.50 10.23
C LEU A 175 -13.29 -28.15 9.15
N PRO A 176 -14.48 -27.58 8.85
CA PRO A 176 -15.09 -26.41 9.50
C PRO A 176 -15.55 -26.71 10.94
N LEU A 177 -15.69 -25.67 11.77
CA LEU A 177 -16.27 -25.83 13.10
C LEU A 177 -17.73 -26.26 12.99
N ASP A 178 -18.14 -27.21 13.84
CA ASP A 178 -19.53 -27.67 13.89
C ASP A 178 -20.42 -26.63 14.57
N ALA A 179 -21.15 -25.87 13.75
CA ALA A 179 -22.12 -24.89 14.23
C ALA A 179 -23.47 -25.50 14.63
N SER A 180 -23.67 -26.81 14.54
CA SER A 180 -24.93 -27.44 14.96
C SER A 180 -25.09 -27.51 16.48
N ALA A 181 -23.99 -27.45 17.24
CA ALA A 181 -23.95 -27.55 18.69
C ALA A 181 -23.35 -26.31 19.38
N PRO A 182 -23.66 -26.07 20.67
CA PRO A 182 -22.94 -25.10 21.49
C PRO A 182 -21.44 -25.41 21.55
N LEU A 183 -20.59 -24.39 21.48
CA LEU A 183 -19.14 -24.52 21.55
C LEU A 183 -18.55 -23.51 22.54
N ARG A 184 -17.61 -23.95 23.37
CA ARG A 184 -16.73 -23.06 24.14
C ARG A 184 -15.45 -22.86 23.36
N LEU A 185 -15.19 -21.61 22.97
CA LEU A 185 -14.01 -21.22 22.20
C LEU A 185 -13.06 -20.40 23.07
N ALA A 186 -11.78 -20.76 23.06
CA ALA A 186 -10.70 -19.90 23.53
C ALA A 186 -10.00 -19.27 22.32
N VAL A 187 -10.14 -17.96 22.15
CA VAL A 187 -9.48 -17.18 21.09
C VAL A 187 -8.24 -16.54 21.67
N LEU A 188 -7.09 -17.11 21.39
CA LEU A 188 -5.82 -16.78 22.02
C LEU A 188 -4.88 -16.06 21.06
N GLY A 189 -3.88 -15.40 21.61
CA GLY A 189 -2.82 -14.76 20.83
C GLY A 189 -3.05 -13.26 20.63
N PRO A 190 -2.02 -12.54 20.16
CA PRO A 190 -2.03 -11.09 20.07
C PRO A 190 -3.03 -10.55 19.04
N HIS A 191 -3.44 -11.36 18.07
CA HIS A 191 -4.45 -10.99 17.06
C HIS A 191 -5.87 -11.43 17.44
N SER A 192 -6.07 -12.01 18.64
CA SER A 192 -7.39 -12.47 19.08
C SER A 192 -8.44 -11.36 19.14
N ASP A 193 -8.01 -10.14 19.49
CA ASP A 193 -8.89 -9.00 19.71
C ASP A 193 -8.35 -7.69 19.12
N SER A 194 -7.55 -7.80 18.06
CA SER A 194 -6.92 -6.64 17.42
C SER A 194 -7.71 -6.19 16.20
N GLN A 195 -8.22 -4.95 16.20
CA GLN A 195 -8.77 -4.31 15.00
C GLN A 195 -7.63 -3.86 14.08
N HIS A 196 -6.63 -3.22 14.67
CA HIS A 196 -5.50 -2.65 13.94
C HIS A 196 -4.56 -3.71 13.34
N GLY A 197 -4.49 -4.90 13.95
CA GLY A 197 -3.71 -6.04 13.45
C GLY A 197 -4.28 -6.67 12.18
N LEU A 198 -5.54 -6.37 11.85
CA LEU A 198 -6.18 -6.79 10.58
C LEU A 198 -5.85 -5.83 9.42
N LEU A 199 -5.27 -4.68 9.73
CA LEU A 199 -4.83 -3.71 8.74
C LEU A 199 -3.32 -3.83 8.52
N SER A 200 -2.92 -3.72 7.26
CA SER A 200 -1.51 -3.61 6.88
C SER A 200 -1.09 -2.13 6.88
N SER A 201 -0.32 -1.69 5.89
CA SER A 201 0.10 -0.30 5.70
C SER A 201 -0.76 0.40 4.65
N TYR A 202 -0.53 1.70 4.43
CA TYR A 202 -1.15 2.50 3.35
C TYR A 202 -2.69 2.62 3.39
N TYR A 203 -3.31 2.49 4.56
CA TYR A 203 -4.70 2.94 4.75
C TYR A 203 -4.73 4.44 5.09
N GLY A 204 -5.78 5.15 4.64
CA GLY A 204 -5.99 6.56 4.95
C GLY A 204 -6.65 6.78 6.31
N ASP A 205 -6.86 8.04 6.67
CA ASP A 205 -7.40 8.40 7.99
C ASP A 205 -8.89 8.04 8.18
N GLU A 206 -9.59 7.70 7.10
CA GLU A 206 -11.03 7.38 7.07
C GLU A 206 -11.29 5.87 6.89
N VAL A 207 -10.65 5.02 7.70
CA VAL A 207 -10.83 3.56 7.62
C VAL A 207 -12.29 3.15 7.82
N CYS A 208 -12.92 3.69 8.86
CA CYS A 208 -14.36 3.64 9.05
C CYS A 208 -14.93 5.01 8.74
N TYR A 209 -15.38 5.20 7.50
CA TYR A 209 -15.91 6.47 7.04
C TYR A 209 -17.12 6.91 7.88
N ASN A 210 -17.02 8.11 8.46
CA ASN A 210 -18.10 8.76 9.18
C ASN A 210 -18.17 10.23 8.77
N PRO A 211 -19.20 10.66 8.02
CA PRO A 211 -19.32 12.03 7.55
C PRO A 211 -19.45 13.05 8.69
N ALA A 212 -19.85 12.62 9.90
CA ALA A 212 -19.90 13.47 11.09
C ALA A 212 -18.54 13.65 11.79
N GLN A 213 -17.48 12.95 11.35
CA GLN A 213 -16.17 12.92 12.00
C GLN A 213 -14.99 13.11 11.02
N ALA A 214 -15.17 13.88 9.94
CA ALA A 214 -14.16 14.11 8.89
C ALA A 214 -12.82 14.74 9.36
N SER A 215 -12.59 14.92 10.66
CA SER A 215 -11.33 15.40 11.26
C SER A 215 -11.10 14.83 12.67
N GLY A 216 -11.72 13.69 12.99
CA GLY A 216 -11.63 13.00 14.28
C GLY A 216 -10.41 12.08 14.40
N PRO A 217 -10.19 11.46 15.57
CA PRO A 217 -9.22 10.37 15.69
C PRO A 217 -9.58 9.23 14.74
N LEU A 218 -8.58 8.44 14.33
CA LEU A 218 -8.78 7.24 13.50
C LEU A 218 -9.88 6.35 14.10
N ASP A 219 -10.92 6.11 13.32
CA ASP A 219 -12.02 5.21 13.69
C ASP A 219 -11.82 3.83 13.07
N PHE A 220 -11.84 2.80 13.92
CA PHE A 220 -11.75 1.40 13.55
C PHE A 220 -13.01 0.61 13.95
N SER A 221 -14.08 1.29 14.39
CA SER A 221 -15.29 0.70 14.94
C SER A 221 -16.01 -0.27 13.99
N CYS A 222 -15.90 -0.07 12.68
CA CYS A 222 -16.44 -0.94 11.64
C CYS A 222 -15.64 -2.24 11.45
N ILE A 223 -14.44 -2.36 12.01
CA ILE A 223 -13.60 -3.56 11.92
C ILE A 223 -13.95 -4.50 13.08
N LEU A 224 -14.50 -5.66 12.74
CA LEU A 224 -14.75 -6.73 13.71
C LEU A 224 -13.45 -7.44 14.06
N THR A 225 -13.16 -7.55 15.37
CA THR A 225 -12.09 -8.43 15.84
C THR A 225 -12.49 -9.90 15.66
N LEU A 226 -11.49 -10.80 15.63
CA LEU A 226 -11.77 -12.24 15.53
C LEU A 226 -12.65 -12.73 16.68
N SER A 227 -12.37 -12.30 17.92
CA SER A 227 -13.18 -12.68 19.08
C SER A 227 -14.64 -12.19 18.96
N THR A 228 -14.84 -10.95 18.50
CA THR A 228 -16.18 -10.37 18.32
C THR A 228 -16.94 -11.03 17.18
N ALA A 229 -16.29 -11.30 16.05
CA ALA A 229 -16.89 -12.00 14.92
C ALA A 229 -17.39 -13.40 15.33
N LEU A 230 -16.60 -14.14 16.11
CA LEU A 230 -16.99 -15.48 16.60
C LEU A 230 -18.13 -15.42 17.61
N ARG A 231 -18.19 -14.40 18.48
CA ARG A 231 -19.34 -14.17 19.37
C ARG A 231 -20.62 -13.89 18.60
N ASN A 232 -20.51 -13.15 17.50
CA ASN A 232 -21.65 -12.77 16.68
C ASN A 232 -22.13 -13.90 15.75
N LEU A 233 -21.30 -14.94 15.53
CA LEU A 233 -21.62 -16.02 14.60
C LEU A 233 -22.73 -16.94 15.11
N ASP A 234 -22.73 -17.26 16.40
CA ASP A 234 -23.77 -18.08 17.04
C ASP A 234 -23.86 -17.76 18.54
N THR A 235 -25.03 -17.34 19.01
CA THR A 235 -25.28 -16.98 20.41
C THR A 235 -25.17 -18.16 21.37
N ARG A 236 -25.16 -19.40 20.88
CA ARG A 236 -24.93 -20.61 21.69
C ARG A 236 -23.44 -20.83 21.97
N TRP A 237 -22.55 -20.11 21.30
CA TRP A 237 -21.11 -20.22 21.51
C TRP A 237 -20.68 -19.31 22.67
N THR A 238 -19.82 -19.85 23.54
CA THR A 238 -19.17 -19.08 24.61
C THR A 238 -17.75 -18.79 24.18
N VAL A 239 -17.43 -17.52 23.93
CA VAL A 239 -16.11 -17.10 23.43
C VAL A 239 -15.36 -16.28 24.48
N ALA A 240 -14.26 -16.84 24.96
CA ALA A 240 -13.30 -16.13 25.81
C ALA A 240 -12.01 -15.87 25.03
N ASN A 241 -11.36 -14.74 25.30
CA ASN A 241 -10.10 -14.38 24.63
C ASN A 241 -9.01 -13.98 25.62
N ALA A 242 -7.76 -14.23 25.23
CA ALA A 242 -6.58 -13.75 25.94
C ALA A 242 -5.39 -13.58 24.99
N THR A 243 -4.67 -12.47 25.12
CA THR A 243 -3.45 -12.19 24.35
C THR A 243 -2.38 -13.26 24.55
N GLY A 244 -2.16 -13.70 25.80
CA GLY A 244 -1.05 -14.58 26.15
C GLY A 244 0.29 -13.84 26.13
N VAL A 245 0.94 -13.81 24.97
CA VAL A 245 2.21 -13.09 24.73
C VAL A 245 2.02 -12.16 23.54
N ASP A 246 2.45 -10.91 23.69
CA ASP A 246 2.38 -9.90 22.62
C ASP A 246 3.46 -10.14 21.55
N ILE A 247 3.24 -9.66 20.32
CA ILE A 247 4.04 -9.94 19.10
C ILE A 247 5.53 -9.62 19.31
N ASN A 248 5.83 -8.52 19.99
CA ASN A 248 7.19 -8.07 20.25
C ASN A 248 7.54 -8.12 21.75
N SER A 249 7.09 -9.16 22.45
CA SER A 249 7.31 -9.32 23.89
C SER A 249 7.85 -10.71 24.24
N THR A 250 8.75 -10.77 25.22
CA THR A 250 9.19 -12.01 25.86
C THR A 250 8.47 -12.27 27.19
N ARG A 251 7.49 -11.42 27.55
CA ARG A 251 6.76 -11.52 28.82
C ARG A 251 5.77 -12.69 28.78
N THR A 252 6.05 -13.71 29.58
CA THR A 252 5.27 -14.95 29.64
C THR A 252 4.14 -14.94 30.67
N SER A 253 3.94 -13.84 31.41
CA SER A 253 2.97 -13.77 32.51
C SER A 253 1.51 -13.99 32.07
N GLY A 254 1.17 -13.75 30.81
CA GLY A 254 -0.17 -14.00 30.26
C GLY A 254 -0.42 -15.44 29.80
N ILE A 255 0.63 -16.28 29.74
CA ILE A 255 0.50 -17.67 29.27
C ILE A 255 -0.38 -18.47 30.23
N SER A 256 -0.26 -18.28 31.54
CA SER A 256 -1.09 -18.99 32.52
C SER A 256 -2.59 -18.73 32.30
N THR A 257 -2.98 -17.48 32.10
CA THR A 257 -4.36 -17.10 31.78
C THR A 257 -4.84 -17.75 30.47
N ALA A 258 -4.01 -17.71 29.42
CA ALA A 258 -4.35 -18.33 28.13
C ALA A 258 -4.52 -19.85 28.24
N LEU A 259 -3.68 -20.51 29.05
CA LEU A 259 -3.77 -21.95 29.32
C LEU A 259 -5.04 -22.32 30.10
N GLU A 260 -5.44 -21.52 31.10
CA GLU A 260 -6.69 -21.77 31.82
C GLU A 260 -7.92 -21.64 30.92
N LEU A 261 -7.94 -20.64 30.03
CA LEU A 261 -8.99 -20.54 29.01
C LEU A 261 -9.00 -21.75 28.06
N ALA A 262 -7.82 -22.18 27.61
CA ALA A 262 -7.70 -23.34 26.72
C ALA A 262 -8.22 -24.64 27.36
N LYS A 263 -7.92 -24.88 28.64
CA LYS A 263 -8.41 -26.07 29.38
C LYS A 263 -9.94 -26.10 29.51
N GLY A 264 -10.56 -24.92 29.57
CA GLY A 264 -12.01 -24.78 29.68
C GLY A 264 -12.76 -24.79 28.35
N ALA A 265 -12.05 -24.82 27.22
CA ALA A 265 -12.63 -24.69 25.88
C ALA A 265 -12.73 -26.04 25.15
N ASP A 266 -13.72 -26.15 24.27
CA ASP A 266 -13.87 -27.30 23.37
C ASP A 266 -12.96 -27.16 22.14
N ARG A 267 -12.65 -25.91 21.74
CA ARG A 267 -11.70 -25.58 20.68
C ARG A 267 -10.87 -24.34 21.04
N VAL A 268 -9.64 -24.33 20.57
CA VAL A 268 -8.71 -23.19 20.70
C VAL A 268 -8.44 -22.62 19.32
N LEU A 269 -8.63 -21.32 19.16
CA LEU A 269 -8.19 -20.56 17.99
C LEU A 269 -7.01 -19.69 18.41
N LEU A 270 -5.81 -20.02 17.93
CA LEU A 270 -4.60 -19.26 18.22
C LEU A 270 -4.30 -18.30 17.07
N ALA A 271 -4.62 -17.02 17.26
CA ALA A 271 -4.40 -15.95 16.31
C ALA A 271 -3.03 -15.29 16.55
N ILE A 272 -2.02 -15.79 15.84
CA ILE A 272 -0.64 -15.33 15.88
C ILE A 272 -0.19 -14.87 14.49
N GLY A 273 0.87 -14.08 14.45
CA GLY A 273 1.43 -13.57 13.21
C GLY A 273 2.25 -12.32 13.49
N LEU A 274 2.58 -11.61 12.42
CA LEU A 274 3.31 -10.35 12.48
C LEU A 274 2.34 -9.16 12.46
N ASN A 275 2.89 -7.98 12.70
CA ASN A 275 2.22 -6.71 12.52
C ASN A 275 3.26 -5.64 12.17
N ARG A 276 2.83 -4.38 12.10
CA ARG A 276 3.69 -3.24 11.77
C ARG A 276 4.84 -2.96 12.74
N SER A 277 4.84 -3.57 13.94
CA SER A 277 6.00 -3.50 14.84
C SER A 277 7.18 -4.31 14.31
N ILE A 278 6.93 -5.33 13.47
CA ILE A 278 7.92 -6.25 12.90
C ILE A 278 8.20 -5.96 11.43
N GLU A 279 7.19 -5.62 10.63
CA GLU A 279 7.35 -5.38 9.18
C GLU A 279 6.61 -4.10 8.74
N ARG A 280 7.34 -3.15 8.18
CA ARG A 280 6.81 -1.90 7.62
C ARG A 280 7.82 -1.26 6.68
N GLU A 281 7.38 -0.25 5.94
CA GLU A 281 8.30 0.59 5.16
C GLU A 281 9.44 1.15 6.04
N GLY A 282 10.66 1.09 5.51
CA GLY A 282 11.88 1.45 6.24
C GLY A 282 12.29 0.45 7.33
N HIS A 283 11.63 -0.71 7.45
CA HIS A 283 11.94 -1.73 8.45
C HIS A 283 11.67 -3.14 7.94
N ASP A 284 12.66 -3.69 7.24
CA ASP A 284 12.70 -5.11 6.89
C ASP A 284 12.91 -5.97 8.14
N ARG A 285 12.39 -7.20 8.09
CA ARG A 285 12.63 -8.20 9.14
C ARG A 285 14.09 -8.68 9.09
N THR A 286 14.65 -9.00 10.26
CA THR A 286 15.99 -9.58 10.41
C THR A 286 15.96 -11.09 10.56
#